data_AF-A0A8T3WBC6-F1
#
_entry.id   AF-A0A8T3WBC6-F1
#
_cell.length_a   1.000
_cell.length_b   1.000
_cell.length_c   1.000
_cell.angle_alpha   90.00
_cell.angle_beta   90.00
_cell.angle_gamma   90.00
#
_symmetry.space_group_name_H-M   'P 1'
#
loop_
_entity.id
_entity.type
_entity.pdbx_description
1 polymer ?
#
loop_
_entity_poly.entity_id
_entity_poly.type
_entity_poly.pdbx_seq_one_letter_code
_entity_poly.pdbx_strand_id
1 'polypeptide(L)' 'METLTIPKEIFSKILTDVEILIDDVERALDNKVKQRTNDLSTGKVKAKTEKDLDEYLIKRGIKVE' A
#
# COMPACT_ATOMS: atom_id res chain seq x y z
N MET A 1 4.74 -26.31 23.84
CA MET A 1 4.04 -25.08 23.42
C MET A 1 3.36 -24.53 24.66
N GLU A 2 3.71 -23.32 25.10
CA GLU A 2 2.99 -22.65 26.18
C GLU A 2 1.66 -22.10 25.65
N THR A 3 0.59 -22.28 26.42
CA THR A 3 -0.74 -21.82 26.05
C THR A 3 -1.00 -20.48 26.72
N LEU A 4 -1.06 -19.41 25.93
CA LEU A 4 -1.39 -18.07 26.43
C LEU A 4 -2.91 -17.95 26.52
N THR A 5 -3.44 -17.72 27.73
CA THR A 5 -4.87 -17.50 27.93
C THR A 5 -5.15 -16.00 27.91
N ILE A 6 -5.91 -15.55 26.91
CA ILE A 6 -6.25 -14.13 26.74
C ILE A 6 -7.76 -13.96 27.02
N PRO A 7 -8.16 -12.96 27.83
CA PRO A 7 -9.57 -12.61 27.98
C PRO A 7 -10.23 -12.30 26.64
N LYS A 8 -11.43 -12.83 26.42
CA LYS A 8 -12.18 -12.68 25.17
C LYS A 8 -12.36 -11.22 24.77
N GLU A 9 -12.62 -10.34 25.74
CA GLU A 9 -12.79 -8.90 25.52
C GLU A 9 -11.54 -8.24 24.94
N ILE A 10 -10.36 -8.62 25.45
CA ILE A 10 -9.07 -8.13 24.94
C ILE A 10 -8.85 -8.64 23.52
N PHE A 11 -9.15 -9.92 23.26
CA PHE A 11 -9.04 -10.49 21.92
C PHE A 11 -9.97 -9.80 20.91
N SER A 12 -11.23 -9.56 21.29
CA SER A 12 -12.19 -8.82 20.45
C SER A 12 -11.71 -7.39 20.16
N LYS A 13 -11.17 -6.69 21.16
CA LYS A 13 -10.60 -5.35 20.95
C LYS A 13 -9.44 -5.38 19.95
N ILE A 14 -8.52 -6.34 20.08
CA ILE A 14 -7.39 -6.49 19.16
C ILE A 14 -7.88 -6.68 17.72
N LEU A 15 -8.91 -7.50 17.51
CA LEU A 15 -9.48 -7.71 16.17
C LEU A 15 -10.03 -6.40 15.59
N THR A 16 -10.81 -5.66 16.38
CA THR A 16 -11.35 -4.36 15.94
C THR A 16 -10.25 -3.36 15.60
N ASP A 17 -9.20 -3.28 16.42
CA ASP A 17 -8.07 -2.38 16.16
C ASP A 17 -7.33 -2.75 14.86
N VAL A 18 -7.21 -4.05 14.55
CA VAL A 18 -6.62 -4.53 13.29
C VAL A 18 -7.51 -4.21 12.10
N GLU A 19 -8.83 -4.37 12.21
CA GLU A 19 -9.78 -4.00 11.15
C GLU A 19 -9.69 -2.51 10.82
N ILE A 20 -9.66 -1.64 11.85
CA ILE A 20 -9.47 -0.20 11.68
C ILE A 20 -8.15 0.10 10.96
N LEU A 21 -7.07 -0.58 11.34
CA LEU A 21 -5.77 -0.40 10.70
C LEU A 21 -5.78 -0.80 9.22
N ILE A 22 -6.44 -1.90 8.88
CA ILE A 22 -6.59 -2.34 7.48
C ILE A 22 -7.34 -1.27 6.69
N ASP A 23 -8.48 -0.81 7.22
CA ASP A 23 -9.31 0.25 6.65
C ASP A 23 -8.52 1.55 6.39
N ASP A 24 -7.72 1.98 7.38
CA ASP A 24 -6.93 3.21 7.28
C ASP A 24 -5.81 3.09 6.24
N VAL A 25 -5.19 1.91 6.14
CA VAL A 25 -4.18 1.61 5.11
C VAL A 25 -4.82 1.64 3.71
N GLU A 26 -5.98 1.02 3.53
CA GLU A 26 -6.72 1.05 2.26
C GLU A 26 -7.08 2.47 1.85
N ARG A 27 -7.62 3.28 2.78
CA ARG A 27 -7.93 4.70 2.52
C ARG A 27 -6.69 5.52 2.19
N ALA A 28 -5.57 5.27 2.86
CA ALA A 28 -4.32 5.97 2.58
C ALA A 28 -3.80 5.65 1.17
N LEU A 29 -3.90 4.39 0.74
CA LEU A 29 -3.56 3.97 -0.62
C LEU A 29 -4.47 4.65 -1.65
N ASP A 30 -5.79 4.65 -1.41
CA ASP A 30 -6.76 5.33 -2.27
C ASP A 30 -6.49 6.83 -2.41
N ASN A 31 -6.19 7.51 -1.31
CA ASN A 31 -5.85 8.93 -1.32
C ASN A 31 -4.56 9.19 -2.10
N LYS A 32 -3.56 8.31 -1.96
CA LYS A 32 -2.30 8.40 -2.72
C LYS A 32 -2.53 8.18 -4.21
N VAL A 33 -3.40 7.26 -4.60
CA VAL A 33 -3.80 7.06 -6.00
C VAL A 33 -4.53 8.28 -6.54
N LYS A 34 -5.53 8.80 -5.81
CA LYS A 34 -6.27 10.03 -6.20
C LYS A 34 -5.34 11.22 -6.36
N GLN A 35 -4.43 11.42 -5.41
CA GLN A 35 -3.40 12.47 -5.48
C GLN A 35 -2.51 12.27 -6.70
N ARG A 36 -2.06 11.05 -6.97
CA ARG A 36 -1.21 10.76 -8.14
C ARG A 36 -1.92 11.04 -9.46
N THR A 37 -3.19 10.67 -9.57
CA THR A 37 -4.02 10.97 -10.76
C THR A 37 -4.18 12.47 -10.93
N ASN A 38 -4.40 13.22 -9.85
CA ASN A 38 -4.50 14.67 -9.89
C ASN A 38 -3.16 15.35 -10.26
N ASP A 39 -2.04 14.86 -9.73
CA ASP A 39 -0.71 15.37 -10.06
C ASP A 39 -0.38 15.13 -11.55
N LEU A 40 -0.85 14.02 -12.14
CA LEU A 40 -0.72 13.73 -13.56
C LEU A 40 -1.62 14.62 -14.42
N SER A 41 -2.90 14.82 -14.03
CA SER A 41 -3.85 15.63 -14.80
C SER A 41 -3.50 17.12 -14.78
N THR A 42 -2.97 17.61 -13.67
CA THR A 42 -2.51 19.01 -13.51
C THR A 42 -1.10 19.24 -14.07
N GLY A 43 -0.43 18.19 -14.57
CA GLY A 43 0.93 18.27 -15.11
C GLY A 43 2.01 18.54 -14.07
N LYS A 44 1.68 18.49 -12.77
CA LYS A 44 2.60 18.66 -11.66
C LYS A 44 3.65 17.54 -11.60
N VAL A 45 3.30 16.34 -12.08
CA VAL A 45 4.24 15.25 -12.30
C VAL A 45 4.10 14.69 -13.71
N LYS A 46 5.24 14.45 -14.37
CA LYS A 46 5.27 13.81 -15.69
C LYS A 46 4.91 12.33 -15.56
N ALA A 47 4.04 11.84 -16.45
CA ALA A 47 3.76 10.41 -16.56
C ALA A 47 5.06 9.64 -16.85
N LYS A 48 5.18 8.47 -16.23
CA LYS A 48 6.29 7.56 -16.48
C LYS A 48 6.03 6.78 -17.77
N THR A 49 7.05 6.66 -18.60
CA THR A 49 7.01 5.97 -19.88
C THR A 49 7.37 4.49 -19.73
N GLU A 50 7.13 3.69 -20.77
CA GLU A 50 7.57 2.29 -20.82
C GLU A 50 9.09 2.17 -20.64
N LYS A 51 9.85 3.11 -21.23
CA LYS A 51 11.29 3.21 -21.01
C LYS A 51 11.67 3.44 -19.53
N ASP A 52 10.89 4.26 -18.80
CA ASP A 52 11.13 4.46 -17.36
C ASP A 52 10.89 3.16 -16.56
N LEU A 53 9.93 2.33 -17.00
CA LEU A 53 9.66 1.03 -16.40
C LEU A 53 10.80 0.06 -16.68
N ASP A 54 11.27 -0.02 -17.92
CA ASP A 54 12.39 -0.87 -18.31
C ASP A 54 13.66 -0.53 -17.52
N GLU A 55 14.00 0.77 -17.43
CA GLU A 55 15.15 1.24 -16.64
C GLU A 55 15.01 0.88 -15.15
N TYR A 56 13.79 0.96 -14.60
CA TYR A 56 13.53 0.58 -13.21
C TYR A 56 13.70 -0.92 -12.98
N LEU A 57 13.21 -1.76 -13.89
CA LEU A 57 13.29 -3.21 -13.81
C LEU A 57 14.74 -3.70 -13.98
N ILE A 58 15.48 -3.13 -14.94
CA ILE A 58 16.91 -3.39 -15.14
C ILE A 58 17.72 -3.07 -13.87
N LYS A 59 17.46 -1.93 -13.23
CA LYS A 59 18.12 -1.55 -11.95
C LYS A 59 17.87 -2.55 -10.82
N ARG A 60 16.76 -3.30 -10.89
CA ARG A 60 16.42 -4.34 -9.91
C ARG A 60 16.83 -5.75 -10.35
N GLY A 61 17.56 -5.88 -11.46
CA GLY A 61 18.01 -7.16 -11.99
C GLY A 61 16.90 -7.99 -12.63
N ILE A 62 15.76 -7.37 -12.97
CA ILE A 62 14.63 -8.04 -13.62
C ILE A 62 14.74 -7.83 -15.13
N LYS A 63 14.76 -8.92 -15.90
CA LYS A 63 14.59 -8.90 -17.36
C LYS A 63 13.14 -9.24 -17.69
N VAL A 64 12.52 -8.42 -18.52
CA VAL A 64 11.22 -8.69 -19.13
C VAL A 64 11.51 -9.23 -20.53
N GLU A 65 10.96 -10.41 -20.85
CA GLU A 65 11.01 -11.03 -22.18
C GLU A 65 9.71 -10.77 -22.95
#